data_AF-A0A9W4K7G3-F1
#
_entry.id   AF-A0A9W4K7G3-F1
#
_cell.length_a   1.000
_cell.length_b   1.000
_cell.length_c   1.000
_cell.angle_alpha   90.00
_cell.angle_beta   90.00
_cell.angle_gamma   90.00
#
_symmetry.space_group_name_H-M   'P 1'
#
loop_
_entity.id
_entity.type
_entity.pdbx_description
1 polymer ?
#
loop_
_entity_poly.entity_id
_entity_poly.type
_entity_poly.pdbx_seq_one_letter_code
_entity_poly.pdbx_strand_id
1 'polypeptide(L)'
;MAHTITAQELTTLSTKAIDAKATAYCPYSKFRVGACILTTSGEFIAGANVENASYPVGTCAERVTIGTAIVCSLFSFPALTHHVVGNLLQLFSIIVVAGHRDFKALAVATDIKPAASPCGMCRQFIREFTSPSFPVYMYDGEGDYKVMTLEEVSFFSFFSFFLDISVWYLFGSLLMNLVAARLFRPRPSSIGIGMFTEFMDIKEKRARGLEV
;
A
#
# COMPACT_ATOMS: atom_id res chain seq x y z
N MET A 1 -0.29 6.12 21.83
CA MET A 1 0.86 6.62 22.63
C MET A 1 1.77 7.36 21.67
N ALA A 2 2.15 8.61 21.94
CA ALA A 2 3.12 9.32 21.12
C ALA A 2 4.50 8.76 21.44
N HIS A 3 5.11 8.04 20.50
CA HIS A 3 6.44 7.47 20.70
C HIS A 3 7.47 8.59 20.56
N THR A 4 8.06 9.02 21.68
CA THR A 4 9.15 9.99 21.69
C THR A 4 10.39 9.39 21.02
N ILE A 5 10.85 10.00 19.93
CA ILE A 5 12.09 9.61 19.24
C ILE A 5 13.29 10.30 19.90
N THR A 6 14.41 9.59 20.03
CA THR A 6 15.67 10.17 20.51
C THR A 6 16.38 10.95 19.39
N ALA A 7 17.25 11.90 19.74
CA ALA A 7 18.00 12.67 18.75
C ALA A 7 18.88 11.75 17.86
N GLN A 8 19.46 10.70 18.45
CA GLN A 8 20.29 9.74 17.72
C GLN A 8 19.47 8.90 16.73
N GLU A 9 18.28 8.43 17.13
CA GLU A 9 17.35 7.73 16.24
C GLU A 9 16.93 8.64 15.08
N LEU A 10 16.66 9.92 15.36
CA LEU A 10 16.28 10.89 14.33
C LEU A 10 17.40 11.11 13.29
N THR A 11 18.65 11.28 13.73
CA THR A 11 19.80 11.41 12.82
C THR A 11 20.02 10.15 11.99
N THR A 12 19.83 8.98 12.58
CA THR A 12 19.95 7.70 11.86
C THR A 12 18.82 7.56 10.83
N LEU A 13 17.60 7.95 11.20
CA LEU A 13 16.42 7.92 10.35
C LEU A 13 16.58 8.84 9.13
N SER A 14 17.07 10.07 9.34
CA SER A 14 17.31 11.04 8.26
C SER A 14 18.38 10.56 7.30
N THR A 15 19.52 10.10 7.84
CA THR A 15 20.64 9.59 7.04
C THR A 15 20.19 8.43 6.15
N LYS A 16 19.49 7.45 6.72
CA LYS A 16 18.99 6.30 5.95
C LYS A 16 17.94 6.69 4.90
N ALA A 17 17.06 7.65 5.19
CA ALA A 17 16.09 8.13 4.20
C ALA A 17 16.78 8.85 3.03
N ILE A 18 17.82 9.65 3.31
CA ILE A 18 18.62 10.35 2.29
C ILE A 18 19.41 9.34 1.44
N ASP A 19 20.08 8.38 2.06
CA ASP A 19 20.85 7.34 1.38
C ASP A 19 19.96 6.47 0.49
N ALA A 20 18.72 6.19 0.92
CA ALA A 20 17.75 5.42 0.13
C ALA A 20 17.42 6.07 -1.21
N LYS A 21 17.59 7.39 -1.38
CA LYS A 21 17.38 8.04 -2.69
C LYS A 21 18.27 7.45 -3.79
N ALA A 22 19.44 6.92 -3.44
CA ALA A 22 20.38 6.32 -4.39
C ALA A 22 19.84 5.03 -5.05
N THR A 23 18.88 4.34 -4.41
CA THR A 23 18.30 3.09 -4.93
C THR A 23 17.00 3.32 -5.72
N ALA A 24 16.56 4.57 -5.86
CA ALA A 24 15.35 4.92 -6.59
C ALA A 24 15.44 4.56 -8.08
N TYR A 25 14.44 3.83 -8.57
CA TYR A 25 14.27 3.58 -10.00
C TYR A 25 13.29 4.60 -10.57
N CYS A 26 13.82 5.70 -11.13
CA CYS A 26 13.00 6.80 -11.66
C CYS A 26 13.48 7.32 -13.04
N PRO A 27 13.54 6.46 -14.08
CA PRO A 27 14.05 6.88 -15.38
C PRO A 27 13.12 7.88 -16.10
N TYR A 28 11.84 7.99 -15.72
CA TYR A 28 10.86 8.84 -16.40
C TYR A 28 10.80 10.23 -15.77
N SER A 29 10.56 10.32 -14.46
CA SER A 29 10.46 11.62 -13.78
C SER A 29 11.81 12.24 -13.43
N LYS A 30 12.86 11.41 -13.30
CA LYS A 30 14.16 11.80 -12.69
C LYS A 30 14.03 12.34 -11.26
N PHE A 31 12.90 12.07 -10.60
CA PHE A 31 12.62 12.55 -9.25
C PHE A 31 12.82 11.43 -8.24
N ARG A 32 13.92 11.52 -7.48
CA ARG A 32 14.29 10.51 -6.48
C ARG A 32 13.63 10.83 -5.14
N VAL A 33 12.99 9.82 -4.58
CA VAL A 33 12.40 9.86 -3.25
C VAL A 33 12.90 8.67 -2.47
N GLY A 34 13.44 8.94 -1.29
CA GLY A 34 13.86 7.94 -0.32
C GLY A 34 12.97 8.04 0.91
N ALA A 35 12.70 6.92 1.56
CA ALA A 35 11.97 6.89 2.82
C ALA A 35 12.60 5.88 3.77
N CYS A 36 12.46 6.13 5.06
CA CYS A 36 12.89 5.20 6.11
C CYS A 36 11.90 5.24 7.26
N ILE A 37 11.52 4.07 7.77
CA ILE A 37 10.63 3.91 8.92
C ILE A 37 11.38 3.27 10.09
N LEU A 38 11.12 3.78 11.28
CA LEU A 38 11.60 3.25 12.55
C LEU A 38 10.49 2.44 13.21
N THR A 39 10.73 1.15 13.44
CA THR A 39 9.80 0.27 14.15
C THR A 39 9.91 0.46 15.67
N THR A 40 8.91 -0.01 16.42
CA THR A 40 9.00 -0.02 17.90
C THR A 40 10.09 -0.95 18.44
N SER A 41 10.50 -1.96 17.67
CA SER A 41 11.62 -2.85 17.99
C SER A 41 13.00 -2.19 17.78
N GLY A 42 13.05 -0.99 17.19
CA GLY A 42 14.30 -0.26 16.92
C GLY A 42 14.95 -0.60 15.58
N GLU A 43 14.22 -1.28 14.69
CA GLU A 43 14.69 -1.56 13.34
C GLU A 43 14.43 -0.39 12.40
N PHE A 44 15.38 -0.13 11.49
CA PHE A 44 15.26 0.89 10.45
C PHE A 44 15.11 0.22 9.10
N ILE A 45 13.96 0.44 8.47
CA ILE A 45 13.64 -0.15 7.18
C ILE A 45 13.57 0.99 6.18
N ALA A 46 14.30 0.88 5.08
CA ALA A 46 14.42 1.92 4.07
C ALA A 46 13.85 1.46 2.73
N GLY A 47 13.36 2.40 1.94
CA GLY A 47 12.80 2.16 0.61
C GLY A 47 12.90 3.38 -0.28
N ALA A 48 12.73 3.17 -1.58
CA ALA A 48 12.82 4.21 -2.59
C ALA A 48 11.67 4.09 -3.59
N ASN A 49 11.40 5.14 -4.36
CA ASN A 49 10.38 5.07 -5.39
C ASN A 49 10.82 4.18 -6.56
N VAL A 50 9.85 3.45 -7.10
CA VAL A 50 10.03 2.55 -8.25
C VAL A 50 8.98 2.91 -9.30
N GLU A 51 9.45 3.44 -10.42
CA GLU A 51 8.61 3.79 -11.56
C GLU A 51 8.43 2.62 -12.52
N ASN A 52 7.50 2.79 -13.44
CA ASN A 52 7.22 1.86 -14.51
C ASN A 52 6.80 2.63 -15.76
N ALA A 53 6.97 2.02 -16.94
CA ALA A 53 6.48 2.58 -18.20
C ALA A 53 4.97 2.89 -18.15
N SER A 54 4.20 2.05 -17.44
CA SER A 54 2.81 2.36 -17.08
C SER A 54 2.79 3.14 -15.77
N TYR A 55 2.65 4.46 -15.85
CA TYR A 55 2.74 5.35 -14.68
C TYR A 55 1.85 4.97 -13.49
N PRO A 56 0.60 4.48 -13.66
CA PRO A 56 -0.26 4.12 -12.53
C PRO A 56 0.26 2.97 -11.65
N VAL A 57 1.14 2.11 -12.17
CA VAL A 57 1.72 1.00 -11.37
C VAL A 57 2.98 1.42 -10.61
N GLY A 58 3.44 2.66 -10.80
CA GLY A 58 4.54 3.22 -10.02
C GLY A 58 4.26 3.22 -8.52
N THR A 59 5.28 2.89 -7.73
CA THR A 59 5.18 2.81 -6.28
C THR A 59 6.08 3.86 -5.63
N CYS A 60 5.50 4.62 -4.70
CA CYS A 60 6.19 5.68 -3.97
C CYS A 60 7.06 5.09 -2.85
N ALA A 61 8.09 5.83 -2.43
CA ALA A 61 9.06 5.35 -1.43
C ALA A 61 8.42 4.99 -0.09
N GLU A 62 7.40 5.73 0.34
CA GLU A 62 6.69 5.51 1.60
C GLU A 62 5.94 4.17 1.59
N ARG A 63 5.28 3.85 0.46
CA ARG A 63 4.56 2.59 0.27
C ARG A 63 5.51 1.41 0.20
N VAL A 64 6.64 1.54 -0.50
CA VAL A 64 7.69 0.52 -0.52
C VAL A 64 8.18 0.27 0.90
N THR A 65 8.54 1.32 1.63
CA THR A 65 9.11 1.22 2.97
C THR A 65 8.16 0.55 3.96
N ILE A 66 6.90 0.99 4.02
CA ILE A 66 5.90 0.42 4.93
C ILE A 66 5.50 -0.99 4.50
N GLY A 67 5.32 -1.22 3.19
CA GLY A 67 5.02 -2.55 2.66
C GLY A 67 6.13 -3.55 3.00
N THR A 68 7.39 -3.16 2.85
CA THR A 68 8.53 -3.95 3.29
C THR A 68 8.51 -4.16 4.80
N ALA A 69 8.25 -3.15 5.61
CA ALA A 69 8.21 -3.30 7.06
C ALA A 69 7.11 -4.26 7.57
N ILE A 70 5.97 -4.30 6.88
CA ILE A 70 4.84 -5.16 7.22
C ILE A 70 5.05 -6.60 6.75
N VAL A 71 5.70 -6.80 5.61
CA VAL A 71 5.93 -8.14 5.04
C VAL A 71 7.20 -8.77 5.60
N CYS A 72 8.20 -7.94 5.89
CA CYS A 72 9.53 -8.36 6.28
C CYS A 72 9.72 -8.19 7.79
N SER A 73 9.82 -9.31 8.50
CA SER A 73 10.27 -9.34 9.91
C SER A 73 11.69 -9.90 10.06
N LEU A 74 12.38 -10.22 8.96
CA LEU A 74 13.66 -10.94 8.99
C LEU A 74 14.56 -10.65 7.77
N PHE A 75 14.91 -9.39 7.51
CA PHE A 75 16.02 -9.11 6.58
C PHE A 75 17.05 -8.17 7.22
N SER A 76 17.65 -8.60 8.32
CA SER A 76 19.06 -8.27 8.54
C SER A 76 19.87 -9.09 7.54
N PHE A 77 20.20 -8.51 6.38
CA PHE A 77 21.36 -8.96 5.62
C PHE A 77 22.59 -8.59 6.46
N PRO A 78 23.37 -9.55 7.01
CA PRO A 78 24.75 -9.23 7.33
C PRO A 78 25.45 -9.08 5.99
N ALA A 79 25.86 -7.87 5.67
CA ALA A 79 27.02 -7.71 4.80
C ALA A 79 28.17 -8.52 5.41
N LEU A 80 28.85 -9.34 4.59
CA LEU A 80 29.91 -10.31 4.93
C LEU A 80 29.33 -11.66 5.42
N THR A 81 29.62 -12.82 4.84
CA THR A 81 30.94 -13.30 4.38
C THR A 81 30.83 -14.30 3.24
N HIS A 82 31.72 -14.15 2.27
CA HIS A 82 32.31 -15.24 1.49
C HIS A 82 32.76 -16.36 2.45
N HIS A 83 31.96 -17.41 2.65
CA HIS A 83 32.46 -18.68 3.13
C HIS A 83 31.60 -19.80 2.56
N VAL A 84 32.19 -20.49 1.58
CA VAL A 84 31.69 -21.72 1.01
C VAL A 84 31.53 -22.73 2.14
N VAL A 85 30.30 -23.17 2.40
CA VAL A 85 30.04 -24.43 3.08
C VAL A 85 29.18 -25.26 2.16
N GLY A 86 29.81 -26.29 1.59
CA GLY A 86 29.14 -27.33 0.83
C GLY A 86 28.17 -28.13 1.70
N ASN A 87 27.26 -28.80 1.01
CA ASN A 87 26.22 -29.72 1.48
C ASN A 87 24.91 -29.06 1.96
N LEU A 88 24.04 -28.88 0.96
CA LEU A 88 22.68 -29.43 0.88
C LEU A 88 21.87 -29.47 2.20
N LEU A 89 20.77 -28.72 2.19
CA LEU A 89 19.71 -28.58 3.22
C LEU A 89 19.91 -27.45 4.23
N GLN A 90 19.94 -26.21 3.73
CA GLN A 90 19.39 -25.06 4.48
C GLN A 90 18.12 -24.58 3.75
N LEU A 91 17.19 -25.51 3.54
CA LEU A 91 15.91 -25.25 2.90
C LEU A 91 14.89 -24.91 3.97
N PHE A 92 14.28 -23.74 3.78
CA PHE A 92 13.10 -23.21 4.46
C PHE A 92 13.32 -22.76 5.90
N SER A 93 13.94 -21.59 6.03
CA SER A 93 13.54 -20.69 7.12
C SER A 93 12.03 -20.50 6.98
N ILE A 94 11.26 -21.06 7.92
CA ILE A 94 9.88 -20.69 8.16
C ILE A 94 9.93 -19.19 8.42
N ILE A 95 9.64 -18.39 7.40
CA ILE A 95 9.45 -16.96 7.55
C ILE A 95 8.14 -16.86 8.33
N VAL A 96 8.24 -16.77 9.65
CA VAL A 96 7.13 -16.29 10.45
C VAL A 96 6.93 -14.85 9.98
N VAL A 97 5.92 -14.62 9.14
CA VAL A 97 5.48 -13.28 8.74
C VAL A 97 4.78 -12.64 9.94
N ALA A 98 5.54 -12.39 11.00
CA ALA A 98 5.15 -11.52 12.09
C ALA A 98 5.75 -10.14 11.81
N GLY A 99 5.47 -9.60 10.61
CA GLY A 99 6.00 -8.28 10.24
C GLY A 99 5.53 -7.18 11.16
N HIS A 100 6.27 -6.08 11.17
CA HIS A 100 6.05 -5.00 12.11
C HIS A 100 4.72 -4.31 11.83
N ARG A 101 3.88 -4.20 12.86
CA ARG A 101 2.62 -3.45 12.82
C ARG A 101 2.65 -2.18 13.66
N ASP A 102 3.73 -1.96 14.40
CA ASP A 102 3.93 -0.82 15.28
C ASP A 102 5.17 -0.03 14.86
N PHE A 103 4.98 1.27 14.63
CA PHE A 103 6.01 2.18 14.13
C PHE A 103 6.13 3.41 15.02
N LYS A 104 7.36 3.92 15.18
CA LYS A 104 7.66 5.15 15.93
C LYS A 104 7.59 6.40 15.06
N ALA A 105 8.23 6.38 13.89
CA ALA A 105 8.37 7.53 13.01
C ALA A 105 8.68 7.13 11.56
N LEU A 106 8.30 7.99 10.61
CA LEU A 106 8.65 7.87 9.19
C LEU A 106 9.42 9.11 8.75
N ALA A 107 10.52 8.92 8.02
CA ALA A 107 11.22 9.97 7.30
C ALA A 107 11.06 9.80 5.79
N VAL A 108 10.92 10.91 5.08
CA VAL A 108 10.88 10.99 3.62
C VAL A 108 11.88 12.04 3.19
N ALA A 109 12.76 11.70 2.25
CA ALA A 109 13.78 12.59 1.73
C ALA A 109 13.60 12.78 0.22
N THR A 110 13.76 14.02 -0.23
CA THR A 110 13.60 14.41 -1.64
C THR A 110 14.78 15.27 -2.09
N ASP A 111 14.86 15.57 -3.38
CA ASP A 111 15.91 16.43 -3.96
C ASP A 111 15.46 17.90 -4.14
N ILE A 112 14.20 18.22 -3.86
CA ILE A 112 13.61 19.54 -4.10
C ILE A 112 13.42 20.36 -2.83
N LYS A 113 13.28 21.68 -3.01
CA LYS A 113 12.94 22.65 -1.96
C LYS A 113 11.65 23.39 -2.34
N PRO A 114 10.62 23.42 -1.47
CA PRO A 114 10.53 22.76 -0.16
C PRO A 114 10.38 21.23 -0.28
N ALA A 115 10.64 20.51 0.81
CA ALA A 115 10.50 19.06 0.88
C ALA A 115 9.14 18.60 0.34
N ALA A 116 9.12 17.54 -0.48
CA ALA A 116 7.86 17.06 -1.05
C ALA A 116 7.00 16.40 0.02
N SER A 117 5.72 16.77 0.04
CA SER A 117 4.76 16.13 0.92
C SER A 117 4.34 14.75 0.38
N PRO A 118 4.04 13.77 1.25
CA PRO A 118 3.53 12.47 0.80
C PRO A 118 2.25 12.63 -0.02
N CYS A 119 2.09 11.82 -1.06
CA CYS A 119 0.93 11.89 -1.94
C CYS A 119 -0.34 11.30 -1.26
N GLY A 120 -1.52 11.55 -1.82
CA GLY A 120 -2.79 11.07 -1.25
C GLY A 120 -2.86 9.56 -1.01
N MET A 121 -2.31 8.76 -1.94
CA MET A 121 -2.22 7.31 -1.78
C MET A 121 -1.29 6.90 -0.64
N CYS A 122 -0.14 7.58 -0.49
CA CYS A 122 0.76 7.32 0.63
C CYS A 122 0.11 7.68 1.96
N ARG A 123 -0.57 8.82 2.05
CA ARG A 123 -1.30 9.22 3.27
C ARG A 123 -2.31 8.17 3.69
N GLN A 124 -3.12 7.67 2.74
CA GLN A 124 -4.09 6.62 3.02
C GLN A 124 -3.41 5.32 3.47
N PHE A 125 -2.31 4.94 2.81
CA PHE A 125 -1.57 3.74 3.16
C PHE A 125 -0.95 3.82 4.56
N ILE A 126 -0.32 4.96 4.88
CA ILE A 126 0.25 5.22 6.21
C ILE A 126 -0.86 5.17 7.28
N ARG A 127 -2.03 5.76 6.99
CA ARG A 127 -3.18 5.83 7.91
C ARG A 127 -3.71 4.47 8.34
N GLU A 128 -3.62 3.47 7.47
CA GLU A 128 -4.09 2.10 7.77
C GLU A 128 -3.23 1.43 8.86
N PHE A 129 -1.92 1.71 8.89
CA PHE A 129 -0.97 1.01 9.76
C PHE A 129 -0.41 1.87 10.90
N THR A 130 -0.85 3.13 11.04
CA THR A 130 -0.29 4.06 12.03
C THR A 130 -1.38 4.85 12.75
N SER A 131 -1.04 5.33 13.95
CA SER A 131 -1.92 6.19 14.72
C SER A 131 -2.08 7.58 14.07
N PRO A 132 -3.19 8.29 14.32
CA PRO A 132 -3.38 9.65 13.80
C PRO A 132 -2.24 10.62 14.16
N SER A 133 -1.66 10.46 15.35
CA SER A 133 -0.56 11.27 15.88
C SER A 133 0.83 10.82 15.42
N PHE A 134 0.91 9.91 14.45
CA PHE A 134 2.18 9.41 13.94
C PHE A 134 2.97 10.51 13.21
N PRO A 135 4.24 10.75 13.59
CA PRO A 135 5.05 11.81 13.02
C PRO A 135 5.70 11.40 11.69
N VAL A 136 5.55 12.25 10.68
CA VAL A 136 6.21 12.14 9.38
C VAL A 136 7.19 13.31 9.22
N TYR A 137 8.48 12.97 9.09
CA TYR A 137 9.58 13.91 8.89
C TYR A 137 9.87 14.04 7.40
N MET A 138 9.73 15.22 6.83
CA MET A 138 10.01 15.47 5.41
C MET A 138 11.29 16.28 5.28
N TYR A 139 12.30 15.70 4.64
CA TYR A 139 13.60 16.31 4.39
C TYR A 139 13.68 16.86 2.96
N ASP A 140 14.21 18.06 2.83
CA ASP A 140 14.53 18.67 1.54
C ASP A 140 15.92 18.25 1.03
N GLY A 141 16.34 18.81 -0.11
CA GLY A 141 17.67 18.56 -0.69
C GLY A 141 18.84 19.15 0.09
N GLU A 142 18.60 20.09 1.02
CA GLU A 142 19.61 20.76 1.85
C GLU A 142 19.73 20.12 3.25
N GLY A 143 18.81 19.21 3.59
CA GLY A 143 18.77 18.53 4.89
C GLY A 143 17.91 19.26 5.93
N ASP A 144 17.20 20.33 5.55
CA ASP A 144 16.19 20.94 6.40
C ASP A 144 14.93 20.05 6.41
N TYR A 145 14.21 20.04 7.53
CA TYR A 145 13.08 19.15 7.71
C TYR A 145 11.84 19.81 8.29
N LYS A 146 10.69 19.37 7.79
CA LYS A 146 9.38 19.73 8.31
C LYS A 146 8.70 18.49 8.87
N VAL A 147 8.22 18.59 10.10
CA VAL A 147 7.42 17.55 10.74
C VAL A 147 5.95 17.83 10.48
N MET A 148 5.20 16.78 10.15
CA MET A 148 3.74 16.82 10.11
C MET A 148 3.17 15.57 10.76
N THR A 149 2.05 15.71 11.45
CA THR A 149 1.25 14.58 11.93
C THR A 149 0.24 14.16 10.88
N LEU A 150 -0.22 12.91 10.88
CA LEU A 150 -1.27 12.50 9.93
C LEU A 150 -2.57 13.29 10.10
N GLU A 151 -2.92 13.69 11.32
CA GLU A 151 -4.13 14.50 11.57
C GLU A 151 -4.12 15.83 10.81
N GLU A 152 -2.98 16.52 10.79
CA GLU A 152 -2.81 17.81 10.09
C GLU A 152 -2.84 17.66 8.56
N VAL A 153 -2.61 16.44 8.07
CA VAL A 153 -2.34 16.10 6.67
C VAL A 153 -3.57 15.47 6.00
N SER A 154 -4.54 15.05 6.80
CA SER A 154 -5.61 14.13 6.44
C SER A 154 -7.00 14.75 6.56
N PHE A 155 -7.16 16.03 6.19
CA PHE A 155 -8.49 16.65 6.07
C PHE A 155 -9.39 16.01 4.98
N PHE A 156 -8.92 14.97 4.26
CA PHE A 156 -9.69 14.30 3.20
C PHE A 156 -9.39 12.79 3.04
N SER A 157 -9.15 12.03 4.12
CA SER A 157 -9.02 10.57 4.03
C SER A 157 -10.37 9.87 4.18
N PHE A 158 -10.78 9.14 3.13
CA PHE A 158 -11.95 8.27 3.13
C PHE A 158 -11.68 7.11 4.10
N PHE A 159 -12.55 6.98 5.11
CA PHE A 159 -12.31 6.16 6.30
C PHE A 159 -12.40 4.65 6.01
N SER A 160 -11.44 3.86 6.51
CA SER A 160 -11.42 2.38 6.47
C SER A 160 -12.66 1.75 7.18
N PHE A 161 -13.34 2.52 8.04
CA PHE A 161 -14.61 2.13 8.69
C PHE A 161 -15.75 1.81 7.70
N PHE A 162 -15.70 2.30 6.46
CA PHE A 162 -16.70 1.98 5.44
C PHE A 162 -16.55 0.57 4.84
N LEU A 163 -15.38 -0.08 4.95
CA LEU A 163 -15.17 -1.41 4.37
C LEU A 163 -15.79 -2.53 5.21
N ASP A 164 -16.01 -2.33 6.52
CA ASP A 164 -16.70 -3.31 7.38
C ASP A 164 -18.18 -3.48 6.97
N ILE A 165 -18.82 -2.44 6.44
CA ILE A 165 -20.20 -2.50 5.94
C ILE A 165 -20.29 -3.28 4.61
N SER A 166 -19.30 -3.14 3.72
CA SER A 166 -19.30 -3.85 2.43
C SER A 166 -19.07 -5.35 2.55
N VAL A 167 -18.31 -5.83 3.54
CA VAL A 167 -18.16 -7.27 3.81
C VAL A 167 -19.47 -7.85 4.38
N TRP A 168 -20.20 -7.06 5.19
CA TRP A 168 -21.54 -7.44 5.67
C TRP A 168 -22.58 -7.49 4.54
N TYR A 169 -22.53 -6.57 3.57
CA TYR A 169 -23.40 -6.62 2.39
C TYR A 169 -23.06 -7.79 1.44
N LEU A 170 -21.78 -8.18 1.32
CA LEU A 170 -21.39 -9.33 0.50
C LEU A 170 -21.78 -10.67 1.15
N PHE A 171 -21.65 -10.79 2.49
CA PHE A 171 -22.12 -11.97 3.22
C PHE A 171 -23.66 -12.03 3.34
N GLY A 172 -24.33 -10.88 3.48
CA GLY A 172 -25.80 -10.78 3.48
C GLY A 172 -26.43 -11.14 2.13
N SER A 173 -25.78 -10.76 1.01
CA SER A 173 -26.19 -11.15 -0.33
C SER A 173 -26.09 -12.66 -0.56
N LEU A 174 -25.05 -13.32 -0.04
CA LEU A 174 -24.89 -14.76 -0.18
C LEU A 174 -25.92 -15.55 0.66
N LEU A 175 -26.26 -15.07 1.86
CA LEU A 175 -27.27 -15.68 2.72
C LEU A 175 -28.70 -15.47 2.19
N MET A 176 -29.01 -14.31 1.61
CA MET A 176 -30.30 -14.04 0.96
C MET A 176 -30.51 -14.88 -0.30
N ASN A 177 -29.46 -15.11 -1.10
CA ASN A 177 -29.56 -15.97 -2.29
C ASN A 177 -29.77 -17.46 -1.94
N LEU A 178 -29.17 -17.94 -0.83
CA LEU A 178 -29.37 -19.31 -0.35
C LEU A 178 -30.76 -19.55 0.27
N VAL A 179 -31.37 -18.52 0.87
CA VAL A 179 -32.74 -18.59 1.41
C VAL A 179 -33.79 -18.43 0.29
N ALA A 180 -33.56 -17.55 -0.68
CA ALA A 180 -34.44 -17.36 -1.84
C ALA A 180 -34.52 -18.62 -2.73
N ALA A 181 -33.39 -19.32 -2.94
CA ALA A 181 -33.36 -20.58 -3.68
C ALA A 181 -34.11 -21.74 -2.99
N ARG A 182 -34.41 -21.62 -1.68
CA ARG A 182 -35.14 -22.63 -0.90
C ARG A 182 -36.63 -22.33 -0.75
N LEU A 183 -37.04 -21.07 -0.90
CA LEU A 183 -38.44 -20.62 -0.75
C LEU A 183 -39.20 -20.47 -2.08
N PHE A 184 -38.51 -20.26 -3.22
CA PHE A 184 -39.14 -20.17 -4.54
C PHE A 184 -38.71 -21.33 -5.45
N ARG A 185 -39.33 -22.50 -5.28
CA ARG A 185 -39.45 -23.47 -6.38
C ARG A 185 -40.67 -23.08 -7.22
N PRO A 186 -40.53 -22.61 -8.47
CA PRO A 186 -41.69 -22.49 -9.35
C PRO A 186 -42.19 -23.90 -9.72
N ARG A 187 -43.50 -24.12 -9.59
CA ARG A 187 -44.17 -25.33 -10.12
C ARG A 187 -44.07 -25.31 -11.65
N PRO A 188 -43.93 -26.48 -12.31
CA PRO A 188 -43.89 -26.52 -13.76
C PRO A 188 -45.32 -26.39 -14.31
N SER A 189 -45.57 -25.33 -15.07
CA SER A 189 -46.68 -25.32 -16.02
C SER A 189 -46.23 -24.57 -17.28
N SER A 190 -46.02 -25.37 -18.32
CA SER A 190 -46.04 -25.05 -19.75
C SER A 190 -46.58 -23.67 -20.11
N ILE A 191 -45.75 -22.81 -20.70
CA ILE A 191 -46.02 -21.89 -21.82
C ILE A 191 -44.78 -21.01 -22.05
N GLY A 192 -44.27 -21.00 -23.30
CA GLY A 192 -43.62 -19.82 -23.91
C GLY A 192 -42.13 -19.60 -23.66
N ILE A 193 -41.28 -20.31 -24.39
CA ILE A 193 -39.95 -19.80 -24.78
C ILE A 193 -40.20 -18.69 -25.82
N GLY A 194 -39.82 -17.44 -25.51
CA GLY A 194 -39.84 -16.36 -26.50
C GLY A 194 -40.09 -14.97 -25.94
N MET A 195 -39.23 -14.47 -25.04
CA MET A 195 -39.19 -13.04 -24.73
C MET A 195 -37.90 -12.60 -24.01
N PHE A 196 -36.74 -13.14 -24.40
CA PHE A 196 -35.44 -12.68 -23.87
C PHE A 196 -34.33 -12.59 -24.92
N THR A 197 -34.58 -13.02 -26.16
CA THR A 197 -33.66 -12.90 -27.29
C THR A 197 -33.83 -11.60 -28.09
N GLU A 198 -34.92 -10.85 -27.93
CA GLU A 198 -35.14 -9.61 -28.69
C GLU A 198 -34.42 -8.37 -28.14
N PHE A 199 -34.00 -8.36 -26.87
CA PHE A 199 -33.34 -7.18 -26.29
C PHE A 199 -31.83 -7.12 -26.57
N MET A 200 -31.19 -8.26 -26.87
CA MET A 200 -29.77 -8.32 -27.21
C MET A 200 -29.51 -8.00 -28.70
N ASP A 201 -30.46 -8.30 -29.59
CA ASP A 201 -30.30 -8.10 -31.05
C ASP A 201 -30.48 -6.62 -31.48
N ILE A 202 -31.25 -5.81 -30.72
CA ILE A 202 -31.46 -4.38 -31.01
C ILE A 202 -30.18 -3.56 -30.74
N LYS A 203 -29.39 -3.91 -29.71
CA LYS A 203 -28.13 -3.20 -29.43
C LYS A 203 -27.05 -3.52 -30.45
N GLU A 204 -27.05 -4.73 -31.00
CA GLU A 204 -26.06 -5.15 -31.99
C GLU A 204 -26.34 -4.58 -33.38
N LYS A 205 -27.62 -4.44 -33.76
CA LYS A 205 -28.02 -3.78 -35.03
C LYS A 205 -27.72 -2.27 -35.03
N ARG A 206 -27.88 -1.59 -33.89
CA ARG A 206 -27.55 -0.16 -33.75
C ARG A 206 -26.05 0.15 -33.83
N ALA A 207 -25.19 -0.82 -33.46
CA ALA A 207 -23.74 -0.69 -33.55
C ALA A 207 -23.20 -0.82 -35.00
N ARG A 208 -24.00 -1.32 -35.94
CA ARG A 208 -23.61 -1.57 -37.35
C ARG A 208 -24.22 -0.59 -38.37
N GLY A 209 -24.91 0.45 -37.91
CA GLY A 209 -25.37 1.55 -38.77
C GLY A 209 -26.46 1.22 -39.80
N LEU A 210 -27.28 0.18 -39.55
CA LEU A 210 -28.45 -0.12 -40.38
C LEU A 210 -29.68 0.57 -39.76
N GLU A 211 -30.44 1.31 -40.57
CA GLU A 211 -31.73 1.88 -40.15
C GLU A 211 -32.71 0.76 -39.80
N VAL A 212 -33.47 0.97 -38.72
CA VAL A 212 -34.40 0.01 -38.13
C VAL A 212 -35.76 0.13 -38.79
#